data_AF-A0A519X5E6-F1
#
_entry.id   AF-A0A519X5E6-F1
#
_cell.length_a   1.000
_cell.length_b   1.000
_cell.length_c   1.000
_cell.angle_alpha   90.00
_cell.angle_beta   90.00
_cell.angle_gamma   90.00
#
_symmetry.space_group_name_H-M   'P 1'
#
loop_
_entity.id
_entity.type
_entity.pdbx_description
1 polymer ?
#
loop_
_entity_poly.entity_id
_entity_poly.type
_entity_poly.pdbx_seq_one_letter_code
_entity_poly.pdbx_strand_id
1 'polypeptide(L)'
;GRLIGNQADIQNRGFEFLGTWSDKTAGGLRYSVSGNVGINNNKILSVVTGKNPIYDGGAGIANGALATYTVEGGPIGAFYGYDVAGIFQTTAEASSSAQPLAKPGDFKYVDQNGDGIIDGKDRIVLGNPNPKFNYGISSSFDYKNFDFSFDIQGVAGVDVYNANLAYRFGNENFSKDFYDNRWRGAGTSNTYPSVSIGSTANAAPNSFYVEDGSYIRLRNVQLGYSLPSSLMNKWKTQRVRVFVDAQNAINLFGYRGFTPEIGGNPGSAGIDASVYPLSATYRLGLQVTF
;
A
#
# COMPACT_ATOMS: atom_id res chain seq x y z
N GLY A 1 25.97 -9.46 16.35
CA GLY A 1 24.93 -10.37 16.85
C GLY A 1 23.65 -9.60 17.02
N ARG A 2 22.50 -10.17 16.66
CA ARG A 2 21.19 -9.52 16.86
C ARG A 2 20.69 -9.88 18.25
N LEU A 3 20.53 -8.88 19.12
CA LEU A 3 19.87 -9.08 20.40
C LEU A 3 18.36 -9.24 20.15
N ILE A 4 17.80 -10.35 20.60
CA ILE A 4 16.36 -10.65 20.49
C ILE A 4 15.78 -10.48 21.89
N GLY A 5 14.69 -9.73 22.00
CA GLY A 5 13.96 -9.53 23.24
C GLY A 5 12.55 -9.00 22.98
N ASN A 6 11.68 -9.09 23.98
CA ASN A 6 10.34 -8.52 23.91
C ASN A 6 10.45 -7.00 24.03
N GLN A 7 10.06 -6.27 22.97
CA GLN A 7 10.34 -4.83 22.87
C GLN A 7 9.14 -3.91 23.17
N ALA A 8 7.92 -4.42 23.03
CA ALA A 8 6.71 -3.62 23.15
C ALA A 8 5.48 -4.47 23.48
N ASP A 9 4.54 -3.88 24.22
CA ASP A 9 3.18 -4.40 24.33
C ASP A 9 2.29 -3.71 23.29
N ILE A 10 1.55 -4.51 22.52
CA ILE A 10 0.75 -4.04 21.38
C ILE A 10 -0.70 -4.41 21.60
N GLN A 11 -1.61 -3.47 21.35
CA GLN A 11 -3.05 -3.71 21.30
C GLN A 11 -3.56 -3.55 19.88
N ASN A 12 -4.31 -4.55 19.42
CA ASN A 12 -5.20 -4.42 18.27
C ASN A 12 -6.64 -4.54 18.78
N ARG A 13 -7.45 -3.52 18.52
CA ARG A 13 -8.86 -3.50 18.97
C ARG A 13 -9.72 -2.92 17.87
N GLY A 14 -10.86 -3.57 17.62
CA GLY A 14 -11.64 -3.32 16.43
C GLY A 14 -13.05 -3.88 16.48
N PHE A 15 -13.74 -3.73 15.35
CA PHE A 15 -15.06 -4.32 15.09
C PHE A 15 -15.01 -5.07 13.76
N GLU A 16 -15.75 -6.16 13.68
CA GLU A 16 -15.93 -6.93 12.46
C GLU A 16 -17.42 -7.09 12.18
N PHE A 17 -17.81 -6.83 10.95
CA PHE A 17 -19.17 -6.99 10.47
C PHE A 17 -19.17 -7.91 9.27
N LEU A 18 -20.10 -8.86 9.26
CA LEU A 18 -20.33 -9.77 8.15
C LEU A 18 -21.82 -9.90 7.91
N GLY A 19 -22.22 -9.84 6.64
CA GLY A 19 -23.58 -10.02 6.22
C GLY A 19 -23.63 -10.87 4.96
N THR A 20 -24.60 -11.77 4.90
CA THR A 20 -24.88 -12.57 3.70
C THR A 20 -26.37 -12.47 3.40
N TRP A 21 -26.67 -12.21 2.15
CA TRP A 21 -28.02 -12.29 1.61
C TRP A 21 -28.05 -13.33 0.50
N SER A 22 -28.96 -14.29 0.59
CA SER A 22 -29.14 -15.34 -0.41
C SER A 22 -30.62 -15.50 -0.72
N ASP A 23 -30.97 -15.53 -2.00
CA ASP A 23 -32.36 -15.58 -2.43
C ASP A 23 -32.49 -16.18 -3.85
N LYS A 24 -33.73 -16.42 -4.27
CA LYS A 24 -34.10 -16.92 -5.60
C LYS A 24 -35.24 -16.11 -6.17
N THR A 25 -35.03 -15.52 -7.34
CA THR A 25 -36.07 -14.77 -8.05
C THR A 25 -37.13 -15.70 -8.64
N ALA A 26 -38.33 -15.18 -8.90
CA ALA A 26 -39.40 -15.92 -9.58
C ALA A 26 -38.96 -16.44 -10.96
N GLY A 27 -38.06 -15.72 -11.64
CA GLY A 27 -37.47 -16.13 -12.93
C GLY A 27 -36.45 -17.26 -12.82
N GLY A 28 -36.09 -17.71 -11.61
CA GLY A 28 -35.20 -18.84 -11.37
C GLY A 28 -33.72 -18.48 -11.21
N LEU A 29 -33.35 -17.20 -11.17
CA LEU A 29 -32.00 -16.75 -10.79
C LEU A 29 -31.83 -17.01 -9.28
N ARG A 30 -30.80 -17.77 -8.91
CA ARG A 30 -30.36 -17.91 -7.51
C ARG A 30 -29.13 -17.03 -7.35
N TYR A 31 -29.03 -16.33 -6.22
CA TYR A 31 -27.87 -15.49 -5.96
C TYR A 31 -27.53 -15.49 -4.47
N SER A 32 -26.26 -15.27 -4.18
CA SER A 32 -25.75 -15.04 -2.83
C SER A 32 -24.75 -13.91 -2.89
N VAL A 33 -24.93 -12.91 -2.03
CA VAL A 33 -24.03 -11.77 -1.89
C VAL A 33 -23.60 -11.70 -0.43
N SER A 34 -22.31 -11.83 -0.20
CA SER A 34 -21.68 -11.75 1.12
C SER A 34 -20.74 -10.56 1.15
N GLY A 35 -20.80 -9.77 2.20
CA GLY A 35 -19.89 -8.66 2.46
C GLY A 35 -19.30 -8.77 3.85
N ASN A 36 -18.03 -8.36 3.98
CA ASN A 36 -17.37 -8.23 5.27
C ASN A 36 -16.58 -6.92 5.34
N VAL A 37 -16.53 -6.35 6.54
CA VAL A 37 -15.65 -5.22 6.86
C VAL A 37 -15.08 -5.41 8.26
N GLY A 38 -13.77 -5.30 8.38
CA GLY A 38 -13.04 -5.18 9.63
C GLY A 38 -12.54 -3.75 9.80
N ILE A 39 -12.64 -3.25 11.02
CA ILE A 39 -12.07 -1.98 11.46
C ILE A 39 -11.09 -2.32 12.56
N ASN A 40 -9.80 -2.03 12.38
CA ASN A 40 -8.78 -2.31 13.39
C ASN A 40 -8.03 -1.04 13.77
N ASN A 41 -7.83 -0.84 15.07
CA ASN A 41 -6.97 0.20 15.60
C ASN A 41 -5.76 -0.45 16.30
N ASN A 42 -4.58 -0.23 15.73
CA ASN A 42 -3.31 -0.65 16.32
C ASN A 42 -2.78 0.44 17.27
N LYS A 43 -2.35 0.04 18.47
CA LYS A 43 -1.79 0.96 19.47
C LYS A 43 -0.70 0.28 20.28
N ILE A 44 0.43 0.95 20.45
CA ILE A 44 1.48 0.56 21.38
C ILE A 44 1.07 0.98 22.80
N LEU A 45 1.02 0.01 23.71
CA LEU A 45 0.71 0.23 25.12
C LEU A 45 1.95 0.57 25.94
N SER A 46 3.10 -0.02 25.59
CA SER A 46 4.38 0.21 26.26
C SER A 46 5.53 -0.16 25.32
N VAL A 47 6.70 0.44 25.53
CA VAL A 47 7.98 -0.02 24.95
C VAL A 47 9.02 -0.14 26.08
N VAL A 48 9.99 -1.05 25.96
CA VAL A 48 10.99 -1.28 27.03
C VAL A 48 11.81 -0.04 27.35
N THR A 49 11.96 0.84 26.37
CA THR A 49 12.69 2.10 26.43
C THR A 49 11.87 3.23 27.08
N GLY A 50 10.68 2.93 27.61
CA GLY A 50 9.78 3.88 28.26
C GLY A 50 9.17 4.84 27.25
N LYS A 51 9.43 6.14 27.38
CA LYS A 51 8.97 7.15 26.41
C LYS A 51 9.87 7.28 25.18
N ASN A 52 11.05 6.66 25.20
CA ASN A 52 11.96 6.71 24.06
C ASN A 52 11.44 5.81 22.95
N PRO A 53 11.34 6.30 21.71
CA PRO A 53 10.86 5.51 20.59
C PRO A 53 11.86 4.45 20.14
N ILE A 54 11.34 3.38 19.54
CA ILE A 54 12.12 2.41 18.77
C ILE A 54 12.11 2.88 17.32
N TYR A 55 13.29 3.17 16.77
CA TYR A 55 13.47 3.51 15.36
C TYR A 55 13.91 2.27 14.56
N ASP A 56 13.36 2.08 13.37
CA ASP A 56 13.70 0.97 12.46
C ASP A 56 13.44 1.38 10.99
N GLY A 57 13.37 0.43 10.06
CA GLY A 57 12.96 0.68 8.69
C GLY A 57 14.04 1.32 7.80
N GLY A 58 15.32 1.16 8.14
CA GLY A 58 16.43 1.65 7.31
C GLY A 58 16.80 0.75 6.13
N ALA A 59 16.29 -0.49 6.10
CA ALA A 59 16.59 -1.44 5.04
C ALA A 59 15.99 -0.98 3.70
N GLY A 60 16.81 -0.91 2.66
CA GLY A 60 16.38 -0.44 1.34
C GLY A 60 16.25 1.09 1.22
N ILE A 61 16.73 1.85 2.21
CA ILE A 61 16.85 3.31 2.14
C ILE A 61 18.32 3.67 1.93
N ALA A 62 18.56 4.55 0.97
CA ALA A 62 19.88 4.80 0.39
C ALA A 62 20.94 5.24 1.42
N ASN A 63 20.54 6.08 2.37
CA ASN A 63 21.39 6.60 3.45
C ASN A 63 21.27 5.78 4.75
N GLY A 64 20.51 4.68 4.75
CA GLY A 64 20.24 3.87 5.94
C GLY A 64 19.40 4.56 7.01
N ALA A 65 18.79 5.72 6.72
CA ALA A 65 17.97 6.44 7.67
C ALA A 65 16.76 5.60 8.07
N LEU A 66 16.43 5.64 9.36
CA LEU A 66 15.32 4.89 9.95
C LEU A 66 14.01 5.63 9.66
N ALA A 67 13.19 5.06 8.77
CA ALA A 67 11.93 5.66 8.32
C ALA A 67 10.73 5.33 9.21
N THR A 68 10.89 4.42 10.17
CA THR A 68 9.80 4.05 11.08
C THR A 68 10.12 4.40 12.52
N TYR A 69 9.04 4.55 13.28
CA TYR A 69 9.06 5.00 14.64
C TYR A 69 7.92 4.31 15.41
N THR A 70 8.27 3.66 16.52
CA THR A 70 7.32 2.98 17.41
C THR A 70 7.44 3.58 18.80
N VAL A 71 6.36 4.19 19.29
CA VAL A 71 6.31 4.82 20.62
C VAL A 71 4.98 4.53 21.30
N GLU A 72 4.98 4.54 22.62
CA GLU A 72 3.77 4.48 23.44
C GLU A 72 2.69 5.45 22.94
N GLY A 73 1.48 4.93 22.74
CA GLY A 73 0.33 5.71 22.28
C GLY A 73 0.15 5.76 20.76
N GLY A 74 1.22 5.57 19.98
CA GLY A 74 1.18 5.53 18.51
C GLY A 74 0.91 4.12 17.95
N PRO A 75 0.73 3.98 16.63
CA PRO A 75 0.70 2.68 15.98
C PRO A 75 2.12 2.11 15.84
N ILE A 76 2.21 0.79 15.70
CA ILE A 76 3.48 0.12 15.45
C ILE A 76 4.07 0.51 14.09
N GLY A 77 5.35 0.83 14.06
CA GLY A 77 6.08 1.09 12.81
C GLY A 77 5.57 2.28 12.01
N ALA A 78 4.99 3.30 12.66
CA ALA A 78 4.52 4.50 11.99
C ALA A 78 5.65 5.14 11.15
N PHE A 79 5.34 5.65 9.96
CA PHE A 79 6.33 6.38 9.17
C PHE A 79 6.63 7.71 9.83
N TYR A 80 7.91 8.06 9.90
CA TYR A 80 8.39 9.22 10.65
C TYR A 80 9.50 9.93 9.90
N GLY A 81 9.36 11.25 9.76
CA GLY A 81 10.26 12.04 8.94
C GLY A 81 9.80 13.49 8.81
N TYR A 82 10.38 14.20 7.85
CA TYR A 82 10.09 15.61 7.62
C TYR A 82 8.84 15.81 6.78
N ASP A 83 8.08 16.86 7.06
CA ASP A 83 6.98 17.26 6.18
C ASP A 83 7.47 18.18 5.06
N VAL A 84 7.16 17.85 3.81
CA VAL A 84 7.56 18.58 2.61
C VAL A 84 6.56 19.69 2.29
N ALA A 85 7.00 20.95 2.39
CA ALA A 85 6.24 22.13 2.02
C ALA A 85 6.33 22.48 0.52
N GLY A 86 7.27 21.86 -0.22
CA GLY A 86 7.46 22.08 -1.65
C GLY A 86 8.92 21.90 -2.07
N ILE A 87 9.30 22.50 -3.20
CA ILE A 87 10.64 22.42 -3.78
C ILE A 87 11.28 23.81 -3.87
N PHE A 88 12.55 23.93 -3.44
CA PHE A 88 13.33 25.17 -3.59
C PHE A 88 13.49 25.53 -5.06
N GLN A 89 13.09 26.75 -5.43
CA GLN A 89 13.13 27.18 -6.83
C GLN A 89 14.41 27.97 -7.14
N THR A 90 14.97 28.67 -6.16
CA THR A 90 16.15 29.52 -6.34
C THR A 90 17.11 29.43 -5.16
N THR A 91 18.38 29.77 -5.38
CA THR A 91 19.39 29.79 -4.32
C THR A 91 19.06 30.84 -3.26
N ALA A 92 18.54 32.00 -3.66
CA ALA A 92 18.15 33.07 -2.74
C ALA A 92 17.06 32.60 -1.77
N GLU A 93 16.06 31.87 -2.28
CA GLU A 93 15.02 31.27 -1.46
C GLU A 93 15.60 30.32 -0.41
N ALA A 94 16.48 29.39 -0.82
CA ALA A 94 17.13 28.45 0.09
C ALA A 94 17.98 29.17 1.15
N SER A 95 18.84 30.11 0.75
CA SER A 95 19.72 30.86 1.65
C SER A 95 18.98 31.73 2.67
N SER A 96 17.73 32.12 2.38
CA SER A 96 16.86 32.86 3.30
C SER A 96 15.98 31.99 4.21
N SER A 97 16.06 30.67 4.06
CA SER A 97 15.22 29.70 4.78
C SER A 97 15.96 29.05 5.97
N ALA A 98 15.24 28.22 6.72
CA ALA A 98 15.80 27.34 7.75
C ALA A 98 16.71 26.22 7.18
N GLN A 99 16.84 26.11 5.85
CA GLN A 99 17.73 25.19 5.14
C GLN A 99 18.71 25.95 4.21
N PRO A 100 19.65 26.76 4.75
CA PRO A 100 20.51 27.62 3.92
C PRO A 100 21.48 26.86 3.01
N LEU A 101 21.72 25.57 3.28
CA LEU A 101 22.56 24.69 2.46
C LEU A 101 21.79 23.93 1.37
N ALA A 102 20.46 24.05 1.34
CA ALA A 102 19.65 23.47 0.27
C ALA A 102 19.95 24.15 -1.07
N LYS A 103 19.79 23.38 -2.16
CA LYS A 103 19.97 23.86 -3.52
C LYS A 103 18.62 23.97 -4.23
N PRO A 104 18.51 24.75 -5.31
CA PRO A 104 17.36 24.68 -6.20
C PRO A 104 17.08 23.24 -6.63
N GLY A 105 15.83 22.80 -6.48
CA GLY A 105 15.40 21.43 -6.72
C GLY A 105 15.40 20.52 -5.50
N ASP A 106 15.87 20.97 -4.34
CA ASP A 106 15.76 20.23 -3.07
C ASP A 106 14.41 20.44 -2.39
N PHE A 107 14.06 19.52 -1.48
CA PHE A 107 12.84 19.65 -0.67
C PHE A 107 12.93 20.81 0.32
N LYS A 108 11.83 21.54 0.44
CA LYS A 108 11.53 22.46 1.55
C LYS A 108 10.84 21.68 2.64
N TYR A 109 11.37 21.70 3.84
CA TYR A 109 10.76 21.10 5.01
C TYR A 109 10.07 22.16 5.87
N VAL A 110 8.98 21.75 6.52
CA VAL A 110 8.28 22.59 7.51
C VAL A 110 9.13 22.64 8.79
N ASP A 111 9.44 23.85 9.24
CA ASP A 111 9.94 24.11 10.59
C ASP A 111 8.76 23.98 11.56
N GLN A 112 8.72 22.87 12.30
CA GLN A 112 7.57 22.52 13.14
C GLN A 112 7.54 23.31 14.44
N ASN A 113 8.70 23.74 14.92
CA ASN A 113 8.84 24.39 16.23
C ASN A 113 9.04 25.92 16.11
N GLY A 114 9.29 26.44 14.90
CA GLY A 114 9.43 27.85 14.59
C GLY A 114 10.76 28.46 15.06
N ASP A 115 11.80 27.65 15.29
CA ASP A 115 13.10 28.12 15.78
C ASP A 115 14.06 28.56 14.65
N GLY A 116 13.64 28.41 13.39
CA GLY A 116 14.39 28.80 12.21
C GLY A 116 15.47 27.79 11.81
N ILE A 117 15.47 26.58 12.36
CA ILE A 117 16.43 25.51 12.08
C ILE A 117 15.66 24.23 11.75
N ILE A 118 15.98 23.60 10.62
CA ILE A 118 15.47 22.25 10.35
C ILE A 118 16.41 21.20 10.97
N ASP A 119 15.94 20.54 12.04
CA ASP A 119 16.64 19.48 12.74
C ASP A 119 15.74 18.29 13.12
N GLY A 120 16.26 17.36 13.93
CA GLY A 120 15.52 16.15 14.32
C GLY A 120 14.21 16.39 15.08
N LYS A 121 13.96 17.61 15.58
CA LYS A 121 12.72 18.05 16.27
C LYS A 121 11.60 18.39 15.28
N ASP A 122 11.90 18.58 14.00
CA ASP A 122 10.92 18.89 12.96
C ASP A 122 10.32 17.65 12.30
N ARG A 123 10.71 16.47 12.77
CA ARG A 123 10.15 15.22 12.29
C ARG A 123 8.81 14.95 12.95
N ILE A 124 7.87 14.48 12.15
CA ILE A 124 6.52 14.14 12.58
C ILE A 124 6.15 12.74 12.10
N VAL A 125 5.04 12.21 12.62
CA VAL A 125 4.42 11.01 12.05
C VAL A 125 3.80 11.39 10.70
N LEU A 126 4.25 10.71 9.65
CA LEU A 126 3.87 10.96 8.26
C LEU A 126 2.78 10.01 7.76
N GLY A 127 2.68 8.82 8.34
CA GLY A 127 1.72 7.81 7.91
C GLY A 127 1.73 6.55 8.78
N ASN A 128 0.78 5.66 8.52
CA ASN A 128 0.56 4.44 9.26
C ASN A 128 0.50 3.21 8.33
N PRO A 129 1.44 2.25 8.43
CA PRO A 129 1.43 1.05 7.59
C PRO A 129 0.38 0.01 8.00
N ASN A 130 -0.37 0.25 9.08
CA ASN A 130 -1.39 -0.68 9.58
C ASN A 130 -2.77 -0.27 9.06
N PRO A 131 -3.43 -1.09 8.20
CA PRO A 131 -4.72 -0.74 7.64
C PRO A 131 -5.79 -0.52 8.70
N LYS A 132 -6.47 0.62 8.61
CA LYS A 132 -7.64 0.92 9.45
C LYS A 132 -8.85 0.10 9.06
N PHE A 133 -9.03 -0.16 7.76
CA PHE A 133 -10.15 -0.90 7.20
C PHE A 133 -9.66 -2.04 6.31
N ASN A 134 -10.24 -3.22 6.49
CA ASN A 134 -10.14 -4.34 5.57
C ASN A 134 -11.55 -4.75 5.15
N TYR A 135 -11.79 -4.95 3.86
CA TYR A 135 -13.14 -5.25 3.38
C TYR A 135 -13.13 -6.22 2.21
N GLY A 136 -14.24 -6.92 2.05
CA GLY A 136 -14.43 -7.90 0.99
C GLY A 136 -15.89 -8.04 0.58
N ILE A 137 -16.10 -8.40 -0.67
CA ILE A 137 -17.40 -8.79 -1.23
C ILE A 137 -17.19 -10.08 -2.00
N SER A 138 -17.97 -11.11 -1.68
CA SER A 138 -18.04 -12.35 -2.44
C SER A 138 -19.46 -12.52 -2.96
N SER A 139 -19.62 -12.81 -4.25
CA SER A 139 -20.95 -12.96 -4.85
C SER A 139 -20.99 -14.13 -5.81
N SER A 140 -22.11 -14.87 -5.79
CA SER A 140 -22.40 -15.95 -6.71
C SER A 140 -23.81 -15.80 -7.29
N PHE A 141 -23.96 -16.17 -8.55
CA PHE A 141 -25.19 -16.08 -9.31
C PHE A 141 -25.33 -17.34 -10.17
N ASP A 142 -26.44 -18.04 -10.04
CA ASP A 142 -26.76 -19.23 -10.83
C ASP A 142 -28.05 -19.00 -11.61
N TYR A 143 -28.00 -19.16 -12.93
CA TYR A 143 -29.18 -19.04 -13.78
C TYR A 143 -29.17 -20.10 -14.87
N LYS A 144 -30.16 -21.00 -14.82
CA LYS A 144 -30.25 -22.19 -15.70
C LYS A 144 -28.96 -23.01 -15.63
N ASN A 145 -28.22 -23.05 -16.74
CA ASN A 145 -26.97 -23.78 -16.91
C ASN A 145 -25.73 -22.89 -16.72
N PHE A 146 -25.91 -21.59 -16.46
CA PHE A 146 -24.82 -20.64 -16.22
C PHE A 146 -24.61 -20.43 -14.73
N ASP A 147 -23.36 -20.28 -14.35
CA ASP A 147 -22.93 -19.84 -13.03
C ASP A 147 -21.91 -18.70 -13.19
N PHE A 148 -22.03 -17.68 -12.36
CA PHE A 148 -21.13 -16.53 -12.33
C PHE A 148 -20.76 -16.23 -10.89
N SER A 149 -19.48 -15.94 -10.65
CA SER A 149 -19.01 -15.56 -9.31
C SER A 149 -17.89 -14.54 -9.39
N PHE A 150 -17.81 -13.70 -8.37
CA PHE A 150 -16.70 -12.78 -8.22
C PHE A 150 -16.38 -12.51 -6.75
N ASP A 151 -15.11 -12.18 -6.51
CA ASP A 151 -14.57 -11.83 -5.20
C ASP A 151 -13.79 -10.53 -5.32
N ILE A 152 -14.20 -9.52 -4.55
CA ILE A 152 -13.51 -8.24 -4.38
C ILE A 152 -12.91 -8.22 -2.98
N GLN A 153 -11.68 -7.73 -2.88
CA GLN A 153 -11.01 -7.43 -1.62
C GLN A 153 -10.39 -6.05 -1.69
N GLY A 154 -10.32 -5.36 -0.55
CA GLY A 154 -9.54 -4.14 -0.43
C GLY A 154 -9.13 -3.83 1.00
N VAL A 155 -8.29 -2.81 1.11
CA VAL A 155 -7.91 -2.17 2.36
C VAL A 155 -7.99 -0.65 2.18
N ALA A 156 -8.22 0.07 3.28
CA ALA A 156 -8.22 1.53 3.27
C ALA A 156 -7.67 2.12 4.57
N GLY A 157 -7.17 3.36 4.50
CA GLY A 157 -6.53 4.03 5.62
C GLY A 157 -5.23 3.34 6.01
N VAL A 158 -4.40 3.06 5.00
CA VAL A 158 -3.06 2.49 5.13
C VAL A 158 -2.13 3.33 4.26
N ASP A 159 -0.93 3.58 4.75
CA ASP A 159 0.11 4.27 4.01
C ASP A 159 1.25 3.30 3.65
N VAL A 160 1.99 3.64 2.61
CA VAL A 160 3.17 2.91 2.12
C VAL A 160 4.33 3.90 1.99
N TYR A 161 5.53 3.48 2.38
CA TYR A 161 6.75 4.23 2.15
C TYR A 161 7.44 3.72 0.87
N ASN A 162 7.50 4.55 -0.17
CA ASN A 162 8.10 4.25 -1.45
C ASN A 162 9.63 4.41 -1.41
N ALA A 163 10.32 3.44 -0.83
CA ALA A 163 11.78 3.48 -0.77
C ALA A 163 12.42 3.36 -2.16
N ASN A 164 11.72 2.83 -3.17
CA ASN A 164 12.20 2.80 -4.56
C ASN A 164 12.47 4.20 -5.13
N LEU A 165 11.75 5.24 -4.66
CA LEU A 165 12.04 6.63 -5.01
C LEU A 165 13.21 7.17 -4.21
N ALA A 166 13.31 6.85 -2.92
CA ALA A 166 14.40 7.32 -2.06
C ALA A 166 15.76 6.65 -2.34
N TYR A 167 15.76 5.43 -2.89
CA TYR A 167 16.94 4.60 -3.16
C TYR A 167 17.53 4.88 -4.54
N ARG A 168 17.98 6.12 -4.80
CA ARG A 168 18.60 6.49 -6.09
C ARG A 168 19.92 7.24 -5.92
N PHE A 169 21.04 6.58 -6.22
CA PHE A 169 22.39 7.17 -6.22
C PHE A 169 23.06 7.08 -7.60
N GLY A 170 23.57 8.21 -8.08
CA GLY A 170 24.36 8.25 -9.32
C GLY A 170 23.52 8.01 -10.58
N ASN A 171 23.86 6.96 -11.33
CA ASN A 171 23.34 6.69 -12.68
C ASN A 171 22.19 5.66 -12.70
N GLU A 172 21.40 5.57 -11.62
CA GLU A 172 20.28 4.64 -11.53
C GLU A 172 19.04 5.14 -12.29
N ASN A 173 18.22 4.18 -12.75
CA ASN A 173 17.00 4.50 -13.49
C ASN A 173 15.91 5.04 -12.55
N PHE A 174 15.25 6.11 -12.98
CA PHE A 174 14.04 6.61 -12.35
C PHE A 174 12.79 5.99 -13.01
N SER A 175 11.68 5.97 -12.28
CA SER A 175 10.38 5.68 -12.90
C SER A 175 10.09 6.75 -13.97
N LYS A 176 9.32 6.36 -14.99
CA LYS A 176 8.90 7.31 -16.04
C LYS A 176 8.17 8.51 -15.45
N ASP A 177 7.28 8.27 -14.49
CA ASP A 177 6.55 9.31 -13.76
C ASP A 177 7.48 10.33 -13.09
N PHE A 178 8.49 9.86 -12.34
CA PHE A 178 9.47 10.76 -11.72
C PHE A 178 10.25 11.53 -12.78
N TYR A 179 10.71 10.84 -13.84
CA TYR A 179 11.46 11.48 -14.91
C TYR A 179 10.68 12.63 -15.56
N ASP A 180 9.41 12.42 -15.89
CA ASP A 180 8.59 13.42 -16.60
C ASP A 180 8.27 14.64 -15.72
N ASN A 181 8.05 14.43 -14.41
CA ASN A 181 7.58 15.45 -13.47
C ASN A 181 8.69 16.16 -12.67
N ARG A 182 9.92 15.65 -12.69
CA ARG A 182 11.04 16.19 -11.89
C ARG A 182 11.30 17.67 -12.12
N TRP A 183 11.81 18.30 -11.06
CA TRP A 183 12.40 19.63 -11.18
C TRP A 183 13.65 19.60 -12.06
N ARG A 184 13.70 20.49 -13.04
CA ARG A 184 14.80 20.68 -14.00
C ARG A 184 15.17 22.16 -14.21
N GLY A 185 14.71 23.02 -13.31
CA GLY A 185 14.84 24.47 -13.37
C GLY A 185 13.68 25.16 -12.66
N ALA A 186 13.86 26.43 -12.28
CA ALA A 186 12.84 27.20 -11.58
C ALA A 186 11.50 27.18 -12.35
N GLY A 187 10.40 26.91 -11.64
CA GLY A 187 9.04 26.83 -12.19
C GLY A 187 8.68 25.52 -12.90
N THR A 188 9.61 24.57 -13.04
CA THR A 188 9.34 23.31 -13.76
C THR A 188 8.62 22.26 -12.93
N SER A 189 8.76 22.29 -11.59
CA SER A 189 8.03 21.45 -10.67
C SER A 189 7.99 22.10 -9.28
N ASN A 190 6.88 21.91 -8.56
CA ASN A 190 6.77 22.29 -7.14
C ASN A 190 6.53 21.06 -6.24
N THR A 191 6.42 19.87 -6.83
CA THR A 191 6.03 18.64 -6.15
C THR A 191 7.08 17.53 -6.28
N TYR A 192 7.81 17.46 -7.39
CA TYR A 192 8.90 16.49 -7.58
C TYR A 192 10.24 17.21 -7.48
N PRO A 193 11.21 16.67 -6.71
CA PRO A 193 12.52 17.27 -6.58
C PRO A 193 13.33 17.12 -7.86
N SER A 194 14.55 17.65 -7.85
CA SER A 194 15.56 17.32 -8.85
C SER A 194 15.98 15.84 -8.74
N VAL A 195 16.76 15.35 -9.71
CA VAL A 195 17.32 13.98 -9.66
C VAL A 195 18.37 13.78 -8.56
N SER A 196 18.82 14.85 -7.90
CA SER A 196 19.89 14.79 -6.89
C SER A 196 19.34 14.41 -5.50
N ILE A 197 18.64 13.28 -5.41
CA ILE A 197 17.96 12.86 -4.17
C ILE A 197 18.82 12.01 -3.22
N GLY A 198 19.61 11.05 -3.71
CA GLY A 198 20.29 10.07 -2.85
C GLY A 198 21.42 10.65 -1.99
N SER A 199 22.19 11.61 -2.51
CA SER A 199 23.42 12.13 -1.86
C SER A 199 23.23 13.41 -1.05
N THR A 200 21.99 13.82 -0.80
CA THR A 200 21.65 15.11 -0.18
C THR A 200 20.69 14.91 1.00
N ALA A 201 20.31 16.00 1.65
CA ALA A 201 19.25 15.99 2.67
C ALA A 201 17.90 15.48 2.15
N ASN A 202 17.72 15.38 0.83
CA ASN A 202 16.51 14.85 0.22
C ASN A 202 16.33 13.35 0.45
N ALA A 203 17.41 12.59 0.73
CA ALA A 203 17.33 11.16 1.04
C ALA A 203 16.76 10.87 2.44
N ALA A 204 16.58 11.89 3.28
CA ALA A 204 15.94 11.71 4.58
C ALA A 204 14.47 11.28 4.42
N PRO A 205 13.93 10.43 5.31
CA PRO A 205 12.50 10.11 5.32
C PRO A 205 11.67 11.38 5.38
N ASN A 206 10.71 11.52 4.47
CA ASN A 206 9.86 12.69 4.36
C ASN A 206 8.51 12.36 3.68
N SER A 207 7.53 13.26 3.76
CA SER A 207 6.16 13.02 3.27
C SER A 207 6.06 12.76 1.77
N PHE A 208 7.01 13.16 0.93
CA PHE A 208 6.98 12.83 -0.51
C PHE A 208 7.10 11.33 -0.79
N TYR A 209 7.75 10.59 0.11
CA TYR A 209 7.92 9.14 0.00
C TYR A 209 6.79 8.35 0.66
N VAL A 210 5.89 8.99 1.41
CA VAL A 210 4.74 8.33 2.03
C VAL A 210 3.52 8.54 1.14
N GLU A 211 2.88 7.44 0.75
CA GLU A 211 1.79 7.42 -0.22
C GLU A 211 0.62 6.59 0.29
N ASP A 212 -0.60 6.90 -0.17
CA ASP A 212 -1.79 6.11 0.14
C ASP A 212 -1.65 4.69 -0.43
N GLY A 213 -1.70 3.70 0.45
CA GLY A 213 -1.67 2.28 0.14
C GLY A 213 -3.08 1.66 -0.01
N SER A 214 -4.14 2.47 0.04
CA SER A 214 -5.50 1.97 -0.14
C SER A 214 -5.69 1.37 -1.53
N TYR A 215 -6.38 0.22 -1.59
CA TYR A 215 -6.64 -0.45 -2.86
C TYR A 215 -7.95 -1.23 -2.86
N ILE A 216 -8.49 -1.44 -4.06
CA ILE A 216 -9.57 -2.37 -4.36
C ILE A 216 -9.09 -3.33 -5.45
N ARG A 217 -9.38 -4.62 -5.28
CA ARG A 217 -8.95 -5.68 -6.19
C ARG A 217 -10.06 -6.67 -6.47
N LEU A 218 -10.27 -6.97 -7.75
CA LEU A 218 -11.01 -8.14 -8.19
C LEU A 218 -10.09 -9.36 -8.07
N ARG A 219 -10.18 -10.07 -6.94
CA ARG A 219 -9.35 -11.24 -6.63
C ARG A 219 -9.63 -12.39 -7.57
N ASN A 220 -10.91 -12.65 -7.82
CA ASN A 220 -11.37 -13.73 -8.65
C ASN A 220 -12.66 -13.32 -9.36
N VAL A 221 -12.80 -13.71 -10.63
CA VAL A 221 -14.05 -13.65 -11.38
C VAL A 221 -14.13 -14.87 -12.26
N GLN A 222 -15.29 -15.52 -12.28
CA GLN A 222 -15.47 -16.76 -13.02
C GLN A 222 -16.86 -16.82 -13.63
N LEU A 223 -16.91 -17.24 -14.89
CA LEU A 223 -18.14 -17.58 -15.61
C LEU A 223 -18.06 -19.04 -16.04
N GLY A 224 -19.07 -19.82 -15.67
CA GLY A 224 -19.21 -21.22 -16.01
C GLY A 224 -20.49 -21.51 -16.78
N TYR A 225 -20.43 -22.58 -17.57
CA TYR A 225 -21.59 -23.20 -18.20
C TYR A 225 -21.54 -24.71 -18.00
N SER A 226 -22.54 -25.25 -17.31
CA SER A 226 -22.73 -26.69 -17.12
C SER A 226 -23.60 -27.24 -18.26
N LEU A 227 -23.11 -28.23 -19.00
CA LEU A 227 -23.85 -28.80 -20.13
C LEU A 227 -25.23 -29.36 -19.70
N PRO A 228 -26.26 -29.28 -20.56
CA PRO A 228 -27.59 -29.79 -20.23
C PRO A 228 -27.59 -31.28 -19.90
N SER A 229 -28.46 -31.69 -18.97
CA SER A 229 -28.59 -33.08 -18.51
C SER A 229 -28.92 -34.06 -19.65
N SER A 230 -29.59 -33.62 -20.71
CA SER A 230 -29.87 -34.44 -21.89
C SER A 230 -28.60 -34.93 -22.60
N LEU A 231 -27.56 -34.10 -22.68
CA LEU A 231 -26.26 -34.50 -23.22
C LEU A 231 -25.52 -35.42 -22.25
N MET A 232 -25.58 -35.10 -20.95
CA MET A 232 -24.91 -35.89 -19.89
C MET A 232 -25.42 -37.33 -19.84
N ASN A 233 -26.74 -37.51 -19.96
CA ASN A 233 -27.37 -38.83 -20.04
C ASN A 233 -26.92 -39.63 -21.27
N LYS A 234 -26.77 -38.97 -22.43
CA LYS A 234 -26.29 -39.62 -23.66
C LYS A 234 -24.82 -40.05 -23.54
N TRP A 235 -24.00 -39.27 -22.85
CA TRP A 235 -22.57 -39.53 -22.68
C TRP A 235 -22.24 -40.38 -21.46
N LYS A 236 -23.25 -40.79 -20.67
CA LYS A 236 -23.07 -41.56 -19.43
C LYS A 236 -22.06 -40.90 -18.48
N THR A 237 -22.20 -39.60 -18.27
CA THR A 237 -21.32 -38.76 -17.43
C THR A 237 -22.20 -37.96 -16.47
N GLN A 238 -21.80 -37.78 -15.21
CA GLN A 238 -22.59 -37.00 -14.23
C GLN A 238 -22.65 -35.50 -14.57
N ARG A 239 -21.50 -34.88 -14.87
CA ARG A 239 -21.43 -33.44 -15.12
C ARG A 239 -20.24 -33.08 -16.00
N VAL A 240 -20.47 -32.18 -16.95
CA VAL A 240 -19.43 -31.49 -17.71
C VAL A 240 -19.67 -29.99 -17.61
N ARG A 241 -18.69 -29.25 -17.12
CA ARG A 241 -18.73 -27.78 -17.00
C ARG A 241 -17.51 -27.17 -17.68
N VAL A 242 -17.75 -26.22 -18.57
CA VAL A 242 -16.71 -25.37 -19.15
C VAL A 242 -16.73 -24.05 -18.38
N PHE A 243 -15.57 -23.50 -18.07
CA PHE A 243 -15.49 -22.22 -17.38
C PHE A 243 -14.31 -21.39 -17.85
N VAL A 244 -14.48 -20.08 -17.76
CA VAL A 244 -13.39 -19.11 -17.86
C VAL A 244 -13.27 -18.40 -16.53
N ASP A 245 -12.06 -18.18 -16.07
CA ASP A 245 -11.81 -17.43 -14.85
C ASP A 245 -10.62 -16.48 -15.01
N ALA A 246 -10.64 -15.43 -14.21
CA ALA A 246 -9.53 -14.49 -14.10
C ALA A 246 -9.23 -14.18 -12.63
N GLN A 247 -7.95 -14.16 -12.27
CA GLN A 247 -7.46 -13.83 -10.94
C GLN A 247 -6.63 -12.55 -10.97
N ASN A 248 -6.84 -11.69 -9.96
CA ASN A 248 -6.21 -10.37 -9.83
C ASN A 248 -6.31 -9.52 -11.11
N ALA A 249 -7.41 -9.68 -11.87
CA ALA A 249 -7.55 -9.11 -13.21
C ALA A 249 -7.70 -7.59 -13.19
N ILE A 250 -8.26 -7.04 -12.11
CA ILE A 250 -8.47 -5.59 -11.93
C ILE A 250 -7.91 -5.20 -10.56
N ASN A 251 -7.03 -4.21 -10.55
CA ASN A 251 -6.39 -3.63 -9.36
C ASN A 251 -6.49 -2.12 -9.45
N LEU A 252 -7.11 -1.49 -8.45
CA LEU A 252 -7.30 -0.04 -8.39
C LEU A 252 -6.60 0.48 -7.14
N PHE A 253 -5.62 1.37 -7.31
CA PHE A 253 -4.85 2.03 -6.25
C PHE A 253 -4.17 3.30 -6.78
N GLY A 254 -3.81 4.23 -5.89
CA GLY A 254 -3.10 5.47 -6.24
C GLY A 254 -1.58 5.41 -6.07
N TYR A 255 -1.06 4.39 -5.38
CA TYR A 255 0.37 4.21 -5.09
C TYR A 255 1.25 4.17 -6.35
N ARG A 256 2.34 4.97 -6.38
CA ARG A 256 3.30 5.05 -7.51
C ARG A 256 4.33 3.91 -7.49
N GLY A 257 3.88 2.69 -7.27
CA GLY A 257 4.67 1.47 -7.34
C GLY A 257 3.92 0.34 -8.05
N PHE A 258 4.44 -0.88 -7.94
CA PHE A 258 3.82 -2.03 -8.61
C PHE A 258 2.60 -2.59 -7.88
N THR A 259 2.61 -2.53 -6.57
CA THR A 259 1.49 -2.97 -5.71
C THR A 259 1.59 -2.24 -4.38
N PRO A 260 0.48 -1.78 -3.80
CA PRO A 260 0.46 -1.21 -2.45
C PRO A 260 0.46 -2.29 -1.34
N GLU A 261 0.39 -3.58 -1.71
CA GLU A 261 0.53 -4.67 -0.75
C GLU A 261 2.00 -4.90 -0.38
N ILE A 262 2.46 -4.11 0.57
CA ILE A 262 3.84 -4.15 1.04
C ILE A 262 3.89 -4.80 2.41
N GLY A 263 4.53 -5.97 2.47
CA GLY A 263 4.76 -6.70 3.71
C GLY A 263 5.90 -6.09 4.54
N GLY A 264 6.40 -6.88 5.49
CA GLY A 264 7.54 -6.52 6.32
C GLY A 264 7.40 -7.07 7.72
N ASN A 265 8.43 -6.91 8.53
CA ASN A 265 8.31 -7.15 9.97
C ASN A 265 7.64 -5.93 10.62
N PRO A 266 7.16 -6.00 11.87
CA PRO A 266 6.42 -4.90 12.48
C PRO A 266 7.15 -3.55 12.52
N GLY A 267 8.49 -3.55 12.53
CA GLY A 267 9.31 -2.34 12.49
C GLY A 267 9.55 -1.80 11.08
N SER A 268 9.23 -2.53 10.02
CA SER A 268 9.52 -2.15 8.63
C SER A 268 8.37 -2.44 7.67
N ALA A 269 7.17 -2.70 8.18
CA ALA A 269 6.00 -2.97 7.37
C ALA A 269 5.66 -1.75 6.50
N GLY A 270 5.22 -1.99 5.26
CA GLY A 270 4.86 -0.91 4.36
C GLY A 270 6.04 -0.19 3.69
N ILE A 271 7.29 -0.61 3.90
CA ILE A 271 8.45 -0.07 3.18
C ILE A 271 8.68 -0.84 1.88
N ASP A 272 8.41 -0.21 0.75
CA ASP A 272 8.61 -0.80 -0.57
C ASP A 272 10.05 -0.57 -1.04
N ALA A 273 10.87 -1.59 -0.83
CA ALA A 273 12.25 -1.68 -1.31
C ALA A 273 12.39 -2.78 -2.37
N SER A 274 11.62 -2.67 -3.46
CA SER A 274 11.58 -3.57 -4.62
C SER A 274 10.59 -4.73 -4.50
N VAL A 275 9.33 -4.44 -4.15
CA VAL A 275 8.26 -5.44 -4.24
C VAL A 275 8.03 -5.87 -5.69
N TYR A 276 7.75 -7.15 -5.91
CA TYR A 276 7.36 -7.65 -7.23
C TYR A 276 5.87 -7.38 -7.52
N PRO A 277 5.51 -7.10 -8.78
CA PRO A 277 4.11 -6.94 -9.17
C PRO A 277 3.33 -8.24 -9.02
N LEU A 278 2.01 -8.10 -8.85
CA LEU A 278 1.07 -9.20 -8.91
C LEU A 278 0.62 -9.42 -10.36
N SER A 279 0.72 -10.66 -10.83
CA SER A 279 0.29 -11.03 -12.17
C SER A 279 -1.22 -11.30 -12.22
N ALA A 280 -1.87 -10.79 -13.27
CA ALA A 280 -3.19 -11.25 -13.66
C ALA A 280 -3.07 -12.64 -14.32
N THR A 281 -3.94 -13.57 -13.92
CA THR A 281 -3.99 -14.92 -14.49
C THR A 281 -5.35 -15.15 -15.13
N TYR A 282 -5.38 -15.63 -16.37
CA TYR A 282 -6.60 -15.95 -17.11
C TYR A 282 -6.58 -17.43 -17.47
N ARG A 283 -7.68 -18.14 -17.20
CA ARG A 283 -7.77 -19.59 -17.37
C ARG A 283 -9.04 -19.97 -18.11
N LEU A 284 -8.93 -20.97 -18.97
CA LEU A 284 -10.03 -21.72 -19.55
C LEU A 284 -9.94 -23.14 -18.98
N GLY A 285 -11.02 -23.62 -18.38
CA GLY A 285 -11.05 -24.90 -17.69
C GLY A 285 -12.25 -25.76 -18.08
N LEU A 286 -12.05 -27.07 -17.94
CA LEU A 286 -13.07 -28.09 -18.11
C LEU A 286 -13.12 -28.93 -16.83
N GLN A 287 -14.29 -29.02 -16.22
CA GLN A 287 -14.55 -29.88 -15.07
C GLN A 287 -15.46 -31.03 -15.51
N VAL A 288 -14.99 -32.26 -15.37
CA VAL A 288 -15.73 -33.48 -15.70
C VAL A 288 -15.92 -34.32 -14.43
N THR A 289 -17.14 -34.78 -14.20
CA THR A 289 -17.50 -35.70 -13.12
C THR A 289 -18.17 -36.92 -13.75
N PHE A 290 -17.62 -38.11 -13.49
CA PHE A 290 -18.03 -39.37 -14.13
C PHE A 290 -19.19 -40.03 -13.40
#